data_AF-A0AAD0S6N6-F1
#
_entry.id   AF-A0AAD0S6N6-F1
#
_cell.length_a   1.000
_cell.length_b   1.000
_cell.length_c   1.000
_cell.angle_alpha   90.00
_cell.angle_beta   90.00
_cell.angle_gamma   90.00
#
_symmetry.space_group_name_H-M   'P 1'
#
loop_
_entity.id
_entity.type
_entity.pdbx_description
1 polymer ?
#
loop_
_entity_poly.entity_id
_entity_poly.type
_entity_poly.pdbx_seq_one_letter_code
_entity_poly.pdbx_strand_id
1 'polypeptide(L)' 'MTFHDDCKIEVAAYEISPDAWRAEVVISCISTGETLLPPTTVLDSVSTYPTAGGAQEAARAYAEAIIADGAFDADSKAA' A
#
# COMPACT_ATOMS: atom_id res chain seq x y z
N MET A 1 6.48 -0.57 -9.46
CA MET A 1 6.32 -1.93 -8.92
C MET A 1 7.59 -2.28 -8.16
N THR A 2 7.51 -2.33 -6.84
CA THR A 2 8.60 -2.64 -5.93
C THR A 2 8.36 -4.04 -5.34
N PHE A 3 9.42 -4.84 -5.20
CA PHE A 3 9.38 -6.23 -4.73
C PHE A 3 10.13 -6.31 -3.40
N HIS A 4 9.53 -6.92 -2.38
CA HIS A 4 10.17 -7.20 -1.09
C HIS A 4 9.79 -8.61 -0.65
N ASP A 5 10.77 -9.52 -0.49
CA ASP A 5 10.61 -10.88 0.09
C ASP A 5 9.30 -11.65 -0.25
N ASP A 6 8.91 -11.71 -1.54
CA ASP A 6 7.67 -12.36 -2.06
C ASP A 6 6.38 -11.51 -2.01
N CYS A 7 6.45 -10.26 -1.56
CA CYS A 7 5.35 -9.31 -1.61
C CYS A 7 5.38 -8.44 -2.88
N LYS A 8 4.22 -8.31 -3.52
CA LYS A 8 3.91 -7.37 -4.60
C LYS A 8 3.13 -6.21 -4.02
N ILE A 9 3.66 -5.00 -4.20
CA ILE A 9 3.01 -3.75 -3.80
C ILE A 9 2.44 -3.06 -5.05
N GLU A 10 1.13 -2.82 -5.04
CA GLU A 10 0.44 -2.01 -6.03
C GLU A 10 -0.02 -0.72 -5.39
N VAL A 11 0.40 0.41 -5.97
CA VAL A 11 -0.01 1.74 -5.55
C VAL A 11 -0.83 2.38 -6.66
N ALA A 12 -1.95 2.97 -6.29
CA ALA A 12 -2.80 3.72 -7.18
C ALA A 12 -3.02 5.12 -6.61
N ALA A 13 -3.00 6.11 -7.49
CA ALA A 13 -3.45 7.46 -7.16
C ALA A 13 -4.62 7.80 -8.06
N TYR A 14 -5.69 8.33 -7.47
CA TYR A 14 -6.90 8.71 -8.18
C TYR A 14 -7.28 10.14 -7.84
N GLU A 15 -7.61 10.91 -8.88
CA GLU A 15 -8.06 12.29 -8.76
C GLU A 15 -9.53 12.31 -8.32
N ILE A 16 -9.82 13.07 -7.26
CA ILE A 16 -11.18 13.31 -6.76
C ILE A 16 -11.67 14.68 -7.22
N SER A 17 -10.78 15.65 -7.23
CA SER A 17 -11.02 17.03 -7.64
C SER A 17 -9.69 17.64 -8.08
N PRO A 18 -9.71 18.80 -8.78
CA PRO A 18 -8.48 19.53 -9.05
C PRO A 18 -7.69 19.74 -7.76
N ASP A 19 -6.40 19.37 -7.77
CA ASP A 19 -5.52 19.43 -6.61
C ASP A 19 -5.93 18.56 -5.41
N ALA A 20 -6.77 17.54 -5.61
CA ALA A 20 -7.18 16.59 -4.58
C ALA A 20 -7.11 15.16 -5.09
N TRP A 21 -6.09 14.45 -4.63
CA TRP A 21 -5.78 13.07 -4.98
C TRP A 21 -5.97 12.17 -3.77
N ARG A 22 -6.37 10.93 -4.00
CA ARG A 22 -6.27 9.89 -2.98
C ARG A 22 -5.29 8.83 -3.41
N ALA A 23 -4.72 8.20 -2.41
CA ALA A 23 -3.78 7.12 -2.54
C ALA A 23 -4.44 5.83 -2.08
N GLU A 24 -4.26 4.76 -2.84
CA GLU A 24 -4.64 3.42 -2.45
C GLU A 24 -3.44 2.50 -2.60
N VAL A 25 -3.38 1.53 -1.71
CA VAL A 25 -2.35 0.52 -1.71
C VAL A 25 -2.96 -0.86 -1.53
N VAL A 26 -2.43 -1.80 -2.29
CA VAL A 26 -2.74 -3.24 -2.21
C VAL A 26 -1.41 -3.96 -2.05
N ILE A 27 -1.38 -4.92 -1.14
CA ILE A 27 -0.22 -5.80 -0.97
C ILE A 27 -0.69 -7.23 -1.20
N SER A 28 0.00 -7.94 -2.08
CA SER A 28 -0.31 -9.32 -2.43
C SER A 28 0.95 -10.18 -2.33
N CYS A 29 0.80 -11.42 -1.90
CA CYS A 29 1.83 -12.42 -1.98
C CYS A 29 1.97 -12.88 -3.44
N ILE A 30 3.20 -12.90 -3.96
CA ILE A 30 3.50 -13.24 -5.35
C ILE A 30 3.40 -14.75 -5.55
N SER A 31 3.92 -15.53 -4.61
CA SER A 31 3.96 -16.99 -4.72
C SER A 31 2.56 -17.63 -4.63
N THR A 32 1.69 -17.11 -3.78
CA THR A 32 0.33 -17.65 -3.58
C THR A 32 -0.75 -16.88 -4.33
N GLY A 33 -0.47 -15.64 -4.74
CA GLY A 33 -1.48 -14.70 -5.25
C GLY A 33 -2.43 -14.18 -4.18
N GLU A 34 -2.19 -14.50 -2.90
CA GLU A 34 -3.04 -14.09 -1.80
C GLU A 34 -2.97 -12.58 -1.58
N THR A 35 -4.10 -11.95 -1.26
CA THR A 35 -4.12 -10.53 -0.91
C THR A 35 -3.84 -10.39 0.58
N LEU A 36 -2.61 -9.97 0.91
CA LEU A 36 -2.15 -9.76 2.29
C LEU A 36 -2.74 -8.49 2.89
N LEU A 37 -2.80 -7.42 2.09
CA LEU A 37 -3.47 -6.17 2.44
C LEU A 37 -4.53 -5.89 1.37
N PRO A 38 -5.84 -5.90 1.73
CA PRO A 38 -6.89 -5.50 0.80
C PRO A 38 -6.72 -4.03 0.41
N PRO A 39 -7.40 -3.58 -0.66
CA PRO A 39 -7.37 -2.18 -1.08
C PRO A 39 -7.59 -1.22 0.09
N THR A 40 -6.52 -0.54 0.47
CA THR A 40 -6.48 0.33 1.65
C THR A 40 -6.24 1.75 1.18
N THR A 41 -7.19 2.64 1.47
CA THR A 41 -7.03 4.06 1.20
C THR A 41 -6.06 4.67 2.22
N VAL A 42 -4.94 5.21 1.74
CA VAL A 42 -3.93 5.87 2.58
C VAL A 42 -4.31 7.33 2.69
N LEU A 43 -4.85 7.73 3.84
CA LEU A 43 -5.29 9.09 4.10
C LEU A 43 -4.22 9.82 4.92
N ASP A 44 -3.83 11.02 4.48
CA ASP A 44 -3.15 11.99 5.33
C ASP A 44 -4.15 12.66 6.28
N SER A 45 -3.68 13.46 7.23
CA SER A 45 -4.44 14.37 8.11
C SER A 45 -5.56 15.14 7.39
N VAL A 46 -5.36 15.49 6.11
CA VAL A 46 -6.30 16.28 5.29
C VAL A 46 -7.21 15.39 4.41
N SER A 47 -7.14 14.07 4.54
CA SER A 47 -7.91 13.06 3.76
C SER A 47 -7.64 13.02 2.24
N THR A 48 -6.82 13.93 1.70
CA THR A 48 -6.40 13.97 0.29
C THR A 48 -4.97 14.53 0.17
N TYR A 49 -4.35 14.28 -0.98
CA TYR A 49 -3.03 14.79 -1.36
C TYR A 49 -3.16 15.86 -2.45
N PRO A 50 -2.27 16.88 -2.47
CA PRO A 50 -2.34 17.94 -3.48
C PRO A 50 -1.89 17.48 -4.87
N THR A 51 -1.14 16.38 -4.97
CA THR A 51 -0.61 15.88 -6.24
C THR A 51 -0.68 14.35 -6.32
N ALA A 52 -0.76 13.84 -7.56
CA ALA A 52 -0.70 12.39 -7.82
C ALA A 52 0.59 11.76 -7.30
N GLY A 53 1.73 12.44 -7.48
CA GLY A 53 3.02 11.97 -6.99
C GLY A 53 3.08 11.89 -5.47
N GLY A 54 2.54 12.89 -4.77
CA GLY A 54 2.45 12.87 -3.31
C GLY A 54 1.56 11.72 -2.80
N ALA A 55 0.44 11.46 -3.47
CA ALA A 55 -0.41 10.31 -3.16
C ALA A 55 0.33 8.98 -3.35
N GLN A 56 1.03 8.79 -4.46
CA GLN A 56 1.77 7.56 -4.73
C GLN A 56 2.89 7.32 -3.72
N GLU A 57 3.67 8.35 -3.39
CA GLU A 57 4.74 8.25 -2.40
C GLU A 57 4.21 7.94 -1.00
N ALA A 58 3.07 8.51 -0.62
CA ALA A 58 2.42 8.20 0.66
C ALA A 58 1.91 6.75 0.71
N ALA A 59 1.27 6.26 -0.35
CA ALA A 59 0.86 4.85 -0.44
C ALA A 59 2.06 3.90 -0.36
N ARG A 60 3.17 4.27 -1.02
CA ARG A 60 4.40 3.49 -0.96
C ARG A 60 5.00 3.46 0.44
N ALA A 61 5.15 4.63 1.08
CA ALA A 61 5.68 4.72 2.44
C ALA A 61 4.81 3.95 3.44
N TYR A 62 3.48 3.98 3.27
CA TYR A 62 2.57 3.17 4.07
C TYR A 62 2.83 1.67 3.88
N ALA A 63 2.92 1.19 2.64
CA ALA A 63 3.22 -0.23 2.39
C ALA A 63 4.58 -0.65 2.97
N GLU A 64 5.61 0.18 2.79
CA GLU A 64 6.95 -0.09 3.35
C GLU A 64 6.91 -0.16 4.88
N ALA A 65 6.10 0.68 5.55
CA ALA A 65 5.90 0.63 6.99
C ALA A 65 5.19 -0.65 7.45
N ILE A 66 4.12 -1.09 6.75
CA ILE A 66 3.39 -2.32 7.08
C ILE A 66 4.29 -3.56 6.91
N ILE A 67 5.11 -3.59 5.86
CA ILE A 67 6.07 -4.67 5.64
C ILE A 67 7.16 -4.65 6.73
N ALA A 68 7.71 -3.48 7.07
CA ALA A 68 8.73 -3.34 8.10
C ALA A 68 8.22 -3.68 9.51
N ASP A 69 6.93 -3.49 9.79
CA ASP A 69 6.28 -3.89 11.04
C ASP A 69 6.16 -5.42 11.17
N GLY A 70 6.41 -6.17 10.09
CA GLY A 70 6.23 -7.63 10.07
C GLY A 70 4.75 -8.02 10.18
N ALA A 71 3.83 -7.13 9.82
CA ALA A 71 2.40 -7.39 9.88
C ALA A 71 1.96 -8.60 9.02
N PHE A 72 2.80 -9.00 8.05
CA PHE A 72 2.61 -10.17 7.20
C PHE A 72 3.44 -11.40 7.60
N ASP A 73 4.33 -11.29 8.59
CA ASP A 73 5.10 -12.42 9.14
C ASP A 73 4.29 -13.26 10.14
N ALA A 74 3.06 -12.83 10.47
CA ALA A 74 2.19 -13.48 11.45
C ALA A 74 1.22 -14.50 10.82
N ASP A 75 1.72 -15.42 10.00
CA ASP A 75 1.19 -16.79 9.94
C ASP A 75 2.28 -17.83 9.64
N SER A 76 2.76 -18.42 10.73
CA SER A 76 2.74 -19.87 10.96
C SER A 76 3.60 -20.79 10.10
N LYS A 77 4.92 -20.68 10.35
CA LYS A 77 5.70 -21.86 10.76
C LYS A 77 5.25 -22.31 12.17
N ALA A 78 4.06 -22.90 12.31
CA ALA A 78 3.61 -23.53 13.56
C ALA A 78 2.36 -24.43 13.37
N ALA A 79 2.57 -25.68 12.94
CA ALA A 79 1.94 -26.92 13.44
C ALA A 79 2.20 -28.08 12.47
#